data_AF-A0A9P3B5F3-F1
#
_entry.id   AF-A0A9P3B5F3-F1
#
_cell.length_a   1.000
_cell.length_b   1.000
_cell.length_c   1.000
_cell.angle_alpha   90.00
_cell.angle_beta   90.00
_cell.angle_gamma   90.00
#
_symmetry.space_group_name_H-M   'P 1'
#
loop_
_entity.id
_entity.type
_entity.pdbx_description
1 polymer ?
#
loop_
_entity_poly.entity_id
_entity_poly.type
_entity_poly.pdbx_seq_one_letter_code
_entity_poly.pdbx_strand_id
1 'polypeptide(L)'
;MGPLIAKVLEEGDRELRKERAARHRAEEELHGMNELTDILLHLIEKIWAFRCTNHQTPEDTSQQQRATLESILDSALAQLELQSVQIEYEQLRRENDQLRAPNNWQFEK
;
A
#
# COMPACT_ATOMS: atom_id res chain seq x y z
N MET A 1 42.34 10.67 21.22
CA MET A 1 40.93 11.05 21.47
C MET A 1 40.15 11.32 20.18
N GLY A 2 40.66 12.10 19.22
CA GLY A 2 39.95 12.41 17.95
C GLY A 2 39.45 11.23 17.09
N PRO A 3 40.22 10.13 16.89
CA PRO A 3 39.80 9.01 16.04
C PRO A 3 38.64 8.19 16.62
N LEU A 4 38.56 8.11 17.95
CA LEU A 4 37.51 7.37 18.65
C LEU A 4 36.17 8.10 18.56
N ILE A 5 36.21 9.44 18.65
CA ILE A 5 35.04 10.30 18.49
C ILE A 5 34.51 10.23 17.06
N ALA A 6 35.40 10.28 16.06
CA ALA A 6 35.02 10.13 14.65
C ALA A 6 34.33 8.79 14.38
N LYS A 7 34.86 7.69 14.90
CA LYS A 7 34.27 6.36 14.76
C LYS A 7 32.89 6.24 15.42
N VAL A 8 32.72 6.79 16.62
CA VAL A 8 31.41 6.81 17.30
C VAL A 8 30.38 7.63 16.53
N LEU A 9 30.80 8.76 15.93
CA LEU A 9 29.92 9.58 15.08
C LEU A 9 29.53 8.85 13.79
N GLU A 10 30.47 8.19 13.11
CA GLU A 10 30.18 7.38 11.91
C GLU A 10 29.23 6.21 12.21
N GLU A 11 29.43 5.51 13.32
CA GLU A 11 28.56 4.41 13.75
C GLU A 11 27.15 4.94 14.06
N GLY A 12 27.05 6.05 14.80
CA GLY A 12 25.78 6.71 15.12
C GLY A 12 25.03 7.21 13.87
N ASP A 13 25.75 7.80 12.92
CA ASP A 13 25.19 8.22 11.64
C ASP A 13 24.68 7.04 10.82
N ARG A 14 25.41 5.92 10.83
CA ARG A 14 25.00 4.70 10.13
C ARG A 14 23.74 4.11 10.78
N GLU A 15 23.68 4.05 12.11
CA GLU A 15 22.52 3.56 12.85
C GLU A 15 21.29 4.44 12.58
N LEU A 16 21.45 5.76 12.61
CA LEU A 16 20.38 6.72 12.29
C LEU A 16 19.84 6.55 10.85
N ARG A 17 20.72 6.34 9.87
CA ARG A 17 20.30 6.07 8.48
C ARG A 17 19.51 4.77 8.37
N LYS A 18 19.94 3.72 9.07
CA LYS A 18 19.23 2.43 9.11
C LYS A 18 17.85 2.58 9.73
N GLU A 19 17.74 3.25 10.88
CA GLU A 19 16.46 3.49 11.55
C GLU A 19 15.51 4.33 10.71
N ARG A 20 15.99 5.40 10.06
CA ARG A 20 15.16 6.19 9.14
C ARG A 20 14.65 5.35 7.97
N ALA A 21 15.49 4.49 7.39
CA ALA A 21 15.07 3.60 6.30
C ALA A 21 14.09 2.51 6.79
N ALA A 22 14.22 2.01 8.01
CA ALA A 22 13.27 1.07 8.60
C ALA A 22 11.92 1.74 8.87
N ARG A 23 11.93 2.94 9.47
CA ARG A 23 10.74 3.72 9.72
C ARG A 23 10.00 4.08 8.44
N HIS A 24 10.70 4.51 7.40
CA HIS A 24 10.07 4.86 6.13
C HIS A 24 9.35 3.64 5.51
N ARG A 25 9.97 2.45 5.56
CA ARG A 25 9.33 1.20 5.13
C ARG A 25 8.07 0.87 5.94
N ALA A 26 8.12 1.03 7.27
CA ALA A 26 6.95 0.81 8.11
C ALA A 26 5.81 1.81 7.83
N GLU A 27 6.14 3.07 7.50
CA GLU A 27 5.16 4.08 7.09
C GLU A 27 4.52 3.73 5.73
N GLU A 28 5.29 3.20 4.78
CA GLU A 28 4.78 2.71 3.49
C GLU A 28 3.86 1.49 3.66
N GLU A 29 4.25 0.51 4.49
CA GLU A 29 3.41 -0.66 4.81
C GLU A 29 2.09 -0.24 5.47
N LEU A 30 2.16 0.69 6.44
CA LEU A 30 0.98 1.24 7.11
C LEU A 30 0.05 1.96 6.11
N HIS A 31 0.62 2.71 5.17
CA HIS A 31 -0.17 3.40 4.15
C HIS A 31 -0.92 2.40 3.27
N GLY A 32 -0.26 1.35 2.77
CA GLY A 32 -0.91 0.30 1.99
C GLY A 32 -2.01 -0.44 2.76
N MET A 33 -1.81 -0.67 4.07
CA MET A 33 -2.86 -1.27 4.91
C MET A 33 -4.08 -0.34 5.08
N ASN A 34 -3.87 0.97 5.17
CA ASN A 34 -4.96 1.94 5.26
C ASN A 34 -5.78 1.98 3.97
N GLU A 35 -5.13 2.01 2.81
CA GLU A 35 -5.81 1.97 1.51
C GLU A 35 -6.65 0.69 1.33
N LEU A 36 -6.11 -0.46 1.74
CA LEU A 36 -6.86 -1.72 1.73
C LEU A 36 -8.10 -1.64 2.64
N THR A 37 -7.93 -1.06 3.83
CA THR A 37 -9.02 -0.89 4.80
C THR A 37 -10.12 0.00 4.25
N ASP A 38 -9.77 1.09 3.56
CA ASP A 38 -10.71 2.01 2.94
C ASP A 38 -11.53 1.32 1.83
N ILE A 39 -10.89 0.51 0.98
CA ILE A 39 -11.59 -0.28 -0.06
C ILE A 39 -12.61 -1.24 0.59
N LEU A 40 -12.20 -1.95 1.65
CA LEU A 40 -13.07 -2.89 2.35
C LEU A 40 -14.24 -2.20 3.06
N LEU A 41 -13.99 -1.06 3.71
CA LEU A 41 -15.05 -0.25 4.34
C LEU A 41 -16.05 0.23 3.30
N HIS A 42 -15.56 0.72 2.15
CA HIS A 42 -16.43 1.18 1.07
C HIS A 42 -17.31 0.04 0.53
N LEU A 43 -16.76 -1.17 0.38
CA LEU A 43 -17.54 -2.33 -0.02
C LEU A 43 -18.63 -2.67 1.00
N ILE A 44 -18.31 -2.64 2.29
CA ILE A 44 -19.29 -2.89 3.36
C ILE A 44 -20.41 -1.86 3.30
N GLU A 45 -20.10 -0.58 3.12
CA GLU A 45 -21.10 0.49 2.97
C GLU A 45 -22.01 0.26 1.77
N LYS A 46 -21.44 -0.12 0.61
CA LYS A 46 -22.21 -0.40 -0.61
C LYS A 46 -23.14 -1.60 -0.44
N ILE A 47 -22.65 -2.69 0.15
CA ILE A 47 -23.45 -3.88 0.45
C ILE A 47 -24.56 -3.55 1.45
N TRP A 48 -24.25 -2.74 2.48
CA TRP A 48 -25.25 -2.30 3.46
C TRP A 48 -26.36 -1.48 2.80
N ALA A 49 -26.00 -0.47 2.00
CA ALA A 49 -26.95 0.35 1.26
C ALA A 49 -27.81 -0.48 0.31
N PHE A 50 -27.20 -1.44 -0.39
CA PHE A 50 -27.91 -2.40 -1.25
C PHE A 50 -28.92 -3.25 -0.47
N ARG A 51 -28.58 -3.74 0.73
CA ARG A 51 -29.53 -4.50 1.56
C ARG A 51 -30.68 -3.64 2.08
N CYS A 52 -30.40 -2.41 2.52
CA CYS A 52 -31.43 -1.49 3.01
C CYS A 52 -32.46 -1.12 1.93
N THR A 53 -32.02 -0.95 0.69
CA THR A 53 -32.89 -0.57 -0.45
C THR A 53 -33.72 -1.76 -0.95
N ASN A 54 -33.15 -2.96 -0.99
CA ASN A 54 -33.85 -4.14 -1.48
C ASN A 54 -34.87 -4.74 -0.50
N HIS A 55 -34.75 -4.46 0.81
CA HIS A 55 -35.80 -4.81 1.77
C HIS A 55 -37.12 -4.05 1.57
N GLN A 56 -37.14 -3.02 0.71
CA GLN A 56 -38.28 -2.13 0.54
C GLN A 56 -39.15 -2.46 -0.69
N THR A 57 -38.74 -3.39 -1.57
CA THR A 57 -39.44 -3.69 -2.83
C THR A 57 -39.65 -5.19 -3.04
N PRO A 58 -40.91 -5.68 -3.18
CA PRO A 58 -41.19 -7.10 -3.34
C PRO A 58 -40.99 -7.60 -4.80
N GLU A 59 -40.29 -8.73 -4.89
CA GLU A 59 -40.30 -9.82 -5.89
C GLU A 59 -39.95 -9.59 -7.38
N ASP A 60 -40.23 -8.46 -8.03
CA ASP A 60 -39.99 -8.33 -9.49
C ASP A 60 -38.57 -7.88 -9.90
N THR A 61 -37.67 -7.66 -8.95
CA THR A 61 -36.34 -7.06 -9.20
C THR A 61 -35.16 -8.00 -8.99
N SER A 62 -35.38 -9.29 -8.74
CA SER A 62 -34.32 -10.24 -8.35
C SER A 62 -33.11 -10.27 -9.30
N GLN A 63 -33.33 -10.16 -10.61
CA GLN A 63 -32.25 -10.14 -11.60
C GLN A 63 -31.50 -8.80 -11.62
N GLN A 64 -32.21 -7.68 -11.48
CA GLN A 64 -31.61 -6.33 -11.37
C GLN A 64 -30.80 -6.19 -10.07
N GLN A 65 -31.32 -6.74 -8.96
CA GLN A 65 -30.65 -6.79 -7.67
C GLN A 65 -29.35 -7.59 -7.77
N ARG A 66 -29.41 -8.78 -8.39
CA ARG A 66 -28.24 -9.60 -8.63
C ARG A 66 -27.19 -8.88 -9.47
N ALA A 67 -27.58 -8.28 -10.60
CA ALA A 67 -26.66 -7.52 -11.44
C ALA A 67 -26.03 -6.32 -10.71
N THR A 68 -26.79 -5.66 -9.84
CA THR A 68 -26.28 -4.54 -9.03
C THR A 68 -25.27 -5.02 -7.98
N LEU A 69 -25.54 -6.16 -7.31
CA LEU A 69 -24.60 -6.76 -6.36
C LEU A 69 -23.32 -7.24 -7.05
N GLU A 70 -23.46 -7.90 -8.20
CA GLU A 70 -22.33 -8.31 -9.05
C GLU A 70 -21.48 -7.09 -9.41
N SER A 71 -22.10 -5.99 -9.86
CA SER A 71 -21.38 -4.75 -10.16
C SER A 71 -20.66 -4.13 -8.94
N ILE A 72 -21.25 -4.19 -7.74
CA ILE A 72 -20.61 -3.72 -6.50
C ILE A 72 -19.36 -4.56 -6.19
N LEU A 73 -19.47 -5.88 -6.33
CA LEU A 73 -18.37 -6.81 -6.08
C LEU A 73 -17.26 -6.65 -7.13
N ASP A 74 -17.62 -6.56 -8.41
CA ASP A 74 -16.68 -6.36 -9.52
C ASP A 74 -15.91 -5.05 -9.35
N SER A 75 -16.58 -3.98 -8.92
CA SER A 75 -15.92 -2.70 -8.65
C SER A 75 -14.92 -2.79 -7.49
N ALA A 76 -15.25 -3.53 -6.44
CA ALA A 76 -14.33 -3.72 -5.31
C ALA A 76 -13.15 -4.63 -5.69
N LEU A 77 -13.39 -5.67 -6.49
CA LEU A 77 -12.34 -6.52 -7.05
C LEU A 77 -11.36 -5.70 -7.90
N ALA A 78 -11.87 -4.87 -8.81
CA ALA A 78 -11.03 -4.00 -9.64
C ALA A 78 -10.20 -3.01 -8.81
N GLN A 79 -10.73 -2.50 -7.70
CA GLN A 79 -9.98 -1.63 -6.77
C GLN A 79 -8.86 -2.38 -6.05
N LEU A 80 -9.11 -3.61 -5.60
CA LEU A 80 -8.09 -4.45 -4.97
C LEU A 80 -6.99 -4.87 -5.94
N GLU A 81 -7.36 -5.21 -7.18
CA GLU A 81 -6.40 -5.52 -8.24
C GLU A 81 -5.53 -4.31 -8.57
N LEU A 82 -6.13 -3.12 -8.70
CA LEU A 82 -5.40 -1.88 -8.91
C LEU A 82 -4.41 -1.61 -7.77
N GLN A 83 -4.84 -1.77 -6.51
CA GLN A 83 -3.99 -1.58 -5.34
C GLN A 83 -2.81 -2.57 -5.34
N SER A 84 -3.05 -3.84 -5.66
CA SER A 84 -2.00 -4.86 -5.76
C SER A 84 -0.95 -4.48 -6.82
N VAL A 85 -1.38 -4.04 -7.99
CA VAL A 85 -0.49 -3.62 -9.07
C VAL A 85 0.29 -2.36 -8.70
N GLN A 86 -0.32 -1.41 -7.97
CA GLN A 86 0.38 -0.23 -7.47
C GLN A 86 1.49 -0.60 -6.48
N ILE A 87 1.23 -1.53 -5.56
CA ILE A 87 2.22 -2.02 -4.61
C ILE A 87 3.40 -2.68 -5.34
N GLU A 88 3.12 -3.58 -6.29
CA GLU A 88 4.15 -4.23 -7.10
C GLU A 88 4.97 -3.23 -7.92
N TYR A 89 4.29 -2.24 -8.53
CA TYR A 89 4.95 -1.18 -9.28
C TYR A 89 5.86 -0.34 -8.40
N GLU A 90 5.42 0.06 -7.20
CA GLU A 90 6.23 0.82 -6.26
C GLU A 90 7.45 0.04 -5.78
N GLN A 91 7.27 -1.25 -5.48
CA GLN A 91 8.38 -2.13 -5.14
C GLN A 91 9.41 -2.18 -6.27
N LEU A 92 8.96 -2.41 -7.51
CA LEU A 92 9.84 -2.45 -8.67
C LEU A 92 10.53 -1.11 -8.92
N ARG A 93 9.82 0.00 -8.72
CA ARG A 93 10.38 1.36 -8.82
C ARG A 93 11.49 1.57 -7.78
N ARG A 94 11.27 1.18 -6.52
CA ARG A 94 12.29 1.25 -5.46
C ARG A 94 13.52 0.41 -5.80
N GLU A 95 13.32 -0.82 -6.29
CA GLU A 95 14.41 -1.69 -6.74
C GLU A 95 15.19 -1.06 -7.90
N ASN A 96 14.49 -0.46 -8.87
CA ASN A 96 15.10 0.24 -9.98
C ASN A 96 15.92 1.46 -9.53
N ASP A 97 15.39 2.25 -8.61
CA ASP A 97 16.07 3.41 -8.05
C ASP A 97 17.31 2.99 -7.24
N GLN A 98 17.26 1.87 -6.53
CA GLN A 98 18.44 1.29 -5.85
C GLN A 98 19.52 0.83 -6.82
N LEU A 99 19.14 0.20 -7.95
CA LEU A 99 20.07 -0.23 -8.98
C LEU A 99 20.69 0.94 -9.76
N ARG A 100 19.94 2.04 -9.91
CA ARG A 100 20.38 3.28 -10.59
C ARG A 100 21.10 4.25 -9.69
N ALA A 101 20.93 4.13 -8.36
CA ALA A 101 21.75 4.85 -7.41
C ALA A 101 23.21 4.50 -7.74
N PRO A 102 24.07 5.50 -8.01
CA PRO A 102 25.44 5.22 -8.40
C PRO A 102 26.06 4.32 -7.33
N ASN A 103 26.77 3.29 -7.79
CA ASN A 103 27.82 2.58 -7.06
C ASN A 103 28.90 3.59 -6.62
N ASN A 104 28.55 4.55 -5.76
CA ASN A 104 29.52 5.28 -4.97
C ASN A 104 30.08 4.24 -4.01
N TRP A 105 31.41 4.09 -4.00
CA TRP A 105 32.24 3.26 -3.10
C TRP A 105 32.89 1.98 -3.63
N GLN A 106 33.13 1.80 -4.95
CA GLN A 106 34.06 0.72 -5.37
C GLN A 106 35.12 1.07 -6.43
N PHE A 107 35.31 2.34 -6.82
CA PHE A 107 36.43 2.70 -7.69
C PHE A 107 37.13 3.98 -7.23
N GLU A 108 37.75 3.94 -6.04
CA GLU A 108 38.95 4.73 -5.79
C GLU A 108 40.16 3.80 -5.99
N LYS A 109 40.91 4.06 -7.07
CA LYS A 109 42.22 3.50 -7.36
C LYS A 109 43.29 4.19 -6.52
#